data_AF-U1MXH2-F1
#
_entry.id   AF-U1MXH2-F1
#
_cell.length_a   1.000
_cell.length_b   1.000
_cell.length_c   1.000
_cell.angle_alpha   90.00
_cell.angle_beta   90.00
_cell.angle_gamma   90.00
#
_symmetry.space_group_name_H-M   'P 1'
#
loop_
_entity.id
_entity.type
_entity.pdbx_description
1 polymer ?
#
loop_
_entity_poly.entity_id
_entity_poly.type
_entity_poly.pdbx_seq_one_letter_code
_entity_poly.pdbx_strand_id
1 'polypeptide(L)'
;LCEQHQSPANREIITPPTRCIWCGACLSSCAVAGCDDRYLGPTAVNAAYRFIMDDREGKSRATERVNRLSREDGVWRCQTQFSCTDVCAKRDPTH
;
A
#
# COMPACT_ATOMS: atom_id res chain seq x y z
N LEU A 1 10.01 24.79 -12.67
CA LEU A 1 9.46 23.74 -11.78
C LEU A 1 9.86 24.11 -10.37
N CYS A 2 8.90 24.49 -9.54
CA CYS A 2 9.11 24.71 -8.11
C CYS A 2 8.83 23.39 -7.38
N GLU A 3 9.67 23.05 -6.40
CA GLU A 3 9.44 21.92 -5.51
C GLU A 3 8.23 22.19 -4.60
N GLN A 4 7.49 21.13 -4.25
CA GLN A 4 6.39 21.24 -3.29
C GLN A 4 6.89 20.94 -1.88
N HIS A 5 6.56 21.80 -0.93
CA HIS A 5 6.90 21.63 0.48
C HIS A 5 6.16 20.42 1.09
N GLN A 6 6.88 19.62 1.89
CA GLN A 6 6.34 18.51 2.68
C GLN A 6 6.85 18.60 4.11
N SER A 7 6.00 18.39 5.11
CA SER A 7 6.42 18.40 6.51
C SER A 7 7.25 17.15 6.85
N PRO A 8 8.23 17.23 7.77
CA PRO A 8 8.98 16.06 8.25
C PRO A 8 8.06 14.98 8.82
N ALA A 9 7.02 15.38 9.55
CA ALA A 9 6.03 14.45 10.12
C ALA A 9 5.26 13.67 9.04
N ASN A 10 4.79 14.33 7.97
CA ASN A 10 4.16 13.62 6.86
C ASN A 10 5.15 12.66 6.17
N ARG A 11 6.41 13.10 6.02
CA ARG A 11 7.46 12.28 5.40
C ARG A 11 7.73 11.00 6.21
N GLU A 12 7.73 11.06 7.53
CA GLU A 12 7.91 9.90 8.40
C GLU A 12 6.80 8.87 8.20
N ILE A 13 5.53 9.30 8.10
CA ILE A 13 4.37 8.42 7.87
C ILE A 13 4.51 7.65 6.54
N ILE A 14 4.89 8.33 5.46
CA ILE A 14 4.99 7.71 4.13
C ILE A 14 6.35 7.06 3.85
N THR A 15 7.34 7.21 4.73
CA THR A 15 8.69 6.65 4.50
C THR A 15 8.67 5.12 4.40
N PRO A 16 8.06 4.37 5.32
CA PRO A 16 7.98 2.92 5.23
C PRO A 16 7.43 2.41 3.87
N PRO A 17 6.23 2.84 3.41
CA PRO A 17 5.68 2.37 2.14
C PRO A 17 6.47 2.85 0.92
N THR A 18 7.23 3.96 1.01
CA THR A 18 8.13 4.39 -0.07
C THR A 18 9.34 3.49 -0.27
N ARG A 19 9.68 2.62 0.69
CA ARG A 19 10.84 1.72 0.62
C ARG A 19 10.54 0.41 -0.11
N CYS A 20 9.29 0.18 -0.52
CA CYS A 20 8.91 -0.99 -1.31
C CYS A 20 9.76 -1.08 -2.58
N ILE A 21 10.35 -2.26 -2.82
CA ILE A 21 11.20 -2.55 -3.99
C ILE A 21 10.49 -3.44 -5.02
N TRP A 22 9.18 -3.64 -4.88
CA TRP A 22 8.37 -4.42 -5.82
C TRP A 22 8.88 -5.86 -6.06
N CYS A 23 9.44 -6.50 -5.03
CA CYS A 23 10.00 -7.86 -5.17
C CYS A 23 8.95 -8.97 -5.27
N GLY A 24 7.67 -8.70 -4.98
CA GLY A 24 6.58 -9.67 -5.08
C GLY A 24 6.53 -10.74 -3.99
N ALA A 25 7.43 -10.73 -3.00
CA ALA A 25 7.45 -11.71 -1.91
C ALA A 25 6.14 -11.74 -1.12
N CYS A 26 5.61 -10.57 -0.75
CA CYS A 26 4.35 -10.45 0.00
C CYS A 26 3.12 -10.88 -0.81
N LEU A 27 3.14 -10.69 -2.13
CA LEU A 27 2.08 -11.18 -3.01
C LEU A 27 2.12 -12.71 -3.08
N SER A 28 3.31 -13.28 -3.26
CA SER A 28 3.51 -14.74 -3.39
C SER A 28 3.22 -15.49 -2.09
N SER A 29 3.40 -14.87 -0.93
CA SER A 29 3.08 -15.48 0.37
C SER A 29 1.59 -15.41 0.73
N CYS A 30 0.81 -14.57 0.06
CA CYS A 30 -0.58 -14.33 0.41
C CYS A 30 -1.47 -15.45 -0.16
N ALA A 31 -2.11 -16.22 0.71
CA ALA A 31 -2.98 -17.32 0.30
C ALA A 31 -4.21 -16.82 -0.46
N VAL A 32 -4.76 -15.67 -0.06
CA VAL A 32 -5.88 -15.02 -0.75
C VAL A 32 -5.50 -14.62 -2.17
N ALA A 33 -4.32 -14.00 -2.35
CA ALA A 33 -3.86 -13.59 -3.67
C ALA A 33 -3.50 -14.79 -4.57
N GLY A 34 -3.12 -15.93 -3.97
CA GLY A 34 -2.91 -17.18 -4.71
C GLY A 34 -4.19 -17.91 -5.11
N CYS A 35 -5.34 -17.58 -4.50
CA CYS A 35 -6.63 -18.24 -4.75
C CYS A 35 -7.63 -17.37 -5.54
N ASP A 36 -7.50 -16.04 -5.49
CA ASP A 36 -8.37 -15.09 -6.19
C ASP A 36 -7.53 -14.09 -7.00
N ASP A 37 -7.43 -14.34 -8.31
CA ASP A 37 -6.66 -13.50 -9.24
C ASP A 37 -7.18 -12.07 -9.35
N ARG A 38 -8.38 -11.77 -8.82
CA ARG A 38 -8.93 -10.40 -8.80
C ARG A 38 -8.39 -9.59 -7.62
N TYR A 39 -7.95 -10.23 -6.54
CA TYR A 39 -7.45 -9.50 -5.38
C TYR A 39 -6.21 -8.68 -5.74
N LEU A 40 -6.28 -7.36 -5.51
CA LEU A 40 -5.16 -6.44 -5.74
C LEU A 40 -3.87 -6.82 -5.00
N GLY A 41 -4.00 -7.50 -3.85
CA GLY A 41 -2.87 -7.97 -3.07
C GLY A 41 -2.20 -6.91 -2.19
N PRO A 42 -1.31 -7.35 -1.29
CA PRO A 42 -0.69 -6.48 -0.29
C PRO A 42 0.24 -5.42 -0.90
N THR A 43 0.85 -5.70 -2.06
CA THR A 43 1.73 -4.72 -2.75
C THR A 43 0.93 -3.51 -3.23
N ALA A 44 -0.23 -3.73 -3.84
CA ALA A 44 -1.06 -2.65 -4.36
C ALA A 44 -1.69 -1.82 -3.22
N VAL A 45 -2.12 -2.47 -2.13
CA VAL A 45 -2.63 -1.78 -0.94
C VAL A 45 -1.56 -0.88 -0.33
N ASN A 46 -0.32 -1.38 -0.18
CA ASN A 46 0.81 -0.60 0.34
C ASN A 46 1.13 0.61 -0.56
N ALA A 47 1.16 0.40 -1.88
CA ALA A 47 1.39 1.47 -2.84
C ALA A 47 0.29 2.55 -2.79
N ALA A 48 -0.97 2.15 -2.61
CA ALA A 48 -2.07 3.09 -2.47
C ALA A 48 -2.01 3.85 -1.15
N TYR A 49 -1.71 3.17 -0.03
CA TYR A 49 -1.53 3.80 1.28
C TYR A 49 -0.50 4.93 1.23
N ARG A 50 0.65 4.68 0.57
CA ARG A 50 1.69 5.69 0.34
C ARG A 50 1.14 7.02 -0.19
N PHE A 51 0.29 6.95 -1.22
CA PHE A 51 -0.25 8.14 -1.87
C PHE A 51 -1.45 8.73 -1.14
N ILE A 52 -2.26 7.90 -0.50
CA ILE A 52 -3.40 8.37 0.31
C ILE A 52 -2.92 9.22 1.48
N MET A 53 -1.78 8.85 2.08
CA MET A 53 -1.20 9.55 3.22
C MET A 53 -0.20 10.66 2.84
N ASP A 54 0.09 10.88 1.56
CA ASP A 54 1.01 11.94 1.12
C ASP A 54 0.23 13.26 0.94
N ASP A 55 0.57 14.28 1.75
CA ASP A 55 -0.14 15.57 1.74
C ASP A 55 -0.08 16.27 0.36
N ARG A 56 0.91 15.93 -0.47
CA ARG A 56 1.12 16.50 -1.81
C ARG A 56 0.18 15.92 -2.86
N GLU A 57 -0.41 14.75 -2.62
CA GLU A 57 -1.28 14.06 -3.58
C GLU A 57 -2.60 14.83 -3.78
N GLY A 58 -3.04 15.56 -2.75
CA GLY A 58 -4.27 16.34 -2.73
C GLY A 58 -5.52 15.47 -2.46
N LYS A 59 -6.53 16.07 -1.81
CA LYS A 59 -7.71 15.35 -1.30
C LYS A 59 -8.48 14.57 -2.37
N SER A 60 -8.67 15.15 -3.55
CA SER A 60 -9.45 14.52 -4.63
C SER A 60 -8.83 13.18 -5.09
N ARG A 61 -7.51 13.16 -5.31
CA ARG A 61 -6.80 11.94 -5.75
C ARG A 61 -6.70 10.91 -4.62
N ALA A 62 -6.50 11.36 -3.39
CA ALA A 62 -6.53 10.48 -2.22
C ALA A 62 -7.90 9.77 -2.11
N THR A 63 -9.01 10.51 -2.25
CA THR A 63 -10.37 9.95 -2.25
C THR A 63 -10.59 8.95 -3.40
N GLU A 64 -10.11 9.25 -4.61
CA GLU A 64 -10.19 8.32 -5.74
C GLU A 64 -9.50 6.98 -5.44
N ARG A 65 -8.30 7.03 -4.84
CA ARG A 65 -7.55 5.82 -4.46
C ARG A 65 -8.25 5.03 -3.37
N VAL A 66 -8.81 5.71 -2.36
CA VAL A 66 -9.64 5.06 -1.33
C VAL A 66 -10.81 4.35 -1.99
N ASN A 67 -11.56 5.03 -2.86
CA ASN A 67 -12.70 4.44 -3.57
C ASN A 67 -12.31 3.24 -4.44
N ARG A 68 -11.12 3.25 -5.06
CA ARG A 68 -10.60 2.10 -5.81
C ARG A 68 -10.28 0.92 -4.90
N LEU A 69 -9.68 1.17 -3.74
CA LEU A 69 -9.35 0.14 -2.75
C LEU A 69 -10.58 -0.42 -2.04
N SER A 70 -11.65 0.38 -1.89
CA SER A 70 -12.87 -0.05 -1.22
C SER A 70 -13.79 -0.93 -2.07
N ARG A 71 -13.36 -1.34 -3.26
CA ARG A 71 -14.09 -2.29 -4.12
C ARG A 71 -13.93 -3.73 -3.62
N GLU A 72 -14.78 -4.62 -4.13
CA GLU A 72 -14.81 -6.05 -3.77
C GLU A 72 -13.46 -6.75 -3.99
N ASP A 73 -12.65 -6.28 -4.93
CA ASP A 73 -11.34 -6.81 -5.31
C ASP A 73 -10.17 -6.12 -4.57
N GLY A 74 -10.47 -5.15 -3.69
CA GLY A 74 -9.49 -4.35 -2.97
C GLY A 74 -9.26 -4.81 -1.52
N VAL A 75 -9.23 -3.86 -0.59
CA VAL A 75 -8.78 -4.09 0.80
C VAL A 75 -9.65 -5.11 1.55
N TRP A 76 -10.92 -5.24 1.18
CA TRP A 76 -11.89 -6.12 1.85
C TRP A 76 -11.60 -7.62 1.69
N ARG A 77 -10.70 -7.99 0.76
CA ARG A 77 -10.26 -9.38 0.60
C ARG A 77 -9.20 -9.79 1.61
N CYS A 78 -8.55 -8.83 2.28
CA CYS A 78 -7.51 -9.13 3.25
C CYS A 78 -8.08 -9.94 4.43
N GLN A 79 -7.46 -11.09 4.73
CA GLN A 79 -7.82 -11.97 5.84
C GLN A 79 -6.85 -11.87 7.02
N THR A 80 -6.01 -10.83 7.05
CA THR A 80 -5.16 -10.51 8.21
C THR A 80 -4.25 -11.67 8.64
N GLN A 81 -3.71 -12.41 7.66
CA GLN A 81 -2.83 -13.56 7.88
C GLN A 81 -1.36 -13.19 8.19
N PHE A 82 -0.99 -11.92 8.02
CA PHE A 82 0.34 -11.34 8.28
C PHE A 82 1.57 -11.96 7.59
N SER A 83 1.40 -13.01 6.78
CA SER A 83 2.49 -13.61 5.99
C SER A 83 3.24 -12.58 5.12
N CYS A 84 2.54 -11.54 4.65
CA CYS A 84 3.09 -10.47 3.81
C CYS A 84 4.09 -9.61 4.56
N THR A 85 3.85 -9.37 5.85
CA THR A 85 4.75 -8.66 6.76
C THR A 85 6.00 -9.50 7.04
N ASP A 86 5.83 -10.81 7.30
CA ASP A 86 6.91 -11.73 7.66
C ASP A 86 7.95 -11.93 6.55
N VAL A 87 7.49 -12.04 5.30
CA VAL A 87 8.38 -12.25 4.14
C VAL A 87 8.96 -10.95 3.58
N CYS A 88 8.52 -9.79 4.06
CA CYS A 88 8.96 -8.52 3.52
C CYS A 88 10.42 -8.24 3.88
N ALA A 89 11.30 -8.26 2.88
CA ALA A 89 12.73 -7.95 3.04
C ALA A 89 13.01 -6.54 3.60
N LYS A 90 12.03 -5.63 3.52
CA LYS A 90 12.12 -4.26 4.07
C LYS A 90 11.50 -4.12 5.46
N ARG A 91 10.82 -5.15 5.97
CA ARG A 91 10.08 -5.14 7.24
C ARG A 91 9.13 -3.93 7.32
N ASP A 92 8.42 -3.69 6.23
CA ASP A 92 7.47 -2.58 6.12
C ASP A 92 6.22 -2.89 6.97
N PRO A 93 5.87 -2.06 7.97
CA PRO A 93 4.73 -2.31 8.85
C PRO A 93 3.37 -2.08 8.19
N THR A 94 3.33 -1.58 6.95
CA THR A 94 2.09 -1.30 6.19
C THR A 94 1.58 -2.50 5.39
N HIS A 95 2.29 -3.64 5.44
CA HIS A 95 1.88 -4.92 4.87
C HIS A 95 1.12 -5.80 5.86
#